data_AF-A0A6L3C806-F1
#
_entry.id   AF-A0A6L3C806-F1
#
_cell.length_a   1.000
_cell.length_b   1.000
_cell.length_c   1.000
_cell.angle_alpha   90.00
_cell.angle_beta   90.00
_cell.angle_gamma   90.00
#
_symmetry.space_group_name_H-M   'P 1'
#
loop_
_entity.id
_entity.type
_entity.pdbx_description
1 polymer ?
#
loop_
_entity_poly.entity_id
_entity_poly.type
_entity_poly.pdbx_seq_one_letter_code
_entity_poly.pdbx_strand_id
1 'polypeptide(L)' 'MRVGPLGIPEIAIIVVVILLIFGAKRLPEIGTSMGKGIRTFKTALMGDDEKDEAVRGKDDSNS' A
#
# COMPACT_ATOMS: atom_id res chain seq x y z
N MET A 1 -26.48 16.69 -19.01
CA MET A 1 -25.70 16.01 -17.95
C MET A 1 -24.47 15.40 -18.59
N ARG A 2 -23.33 16.09 -18.56
CA ARG A 2 -22.06 15.49 -19.01
C ARG A 2 -21.50 14.75 -17.81
N VAL A 3 -21.57 13.42 -17.84
CA VAL A 3 -20.82 12.56 -16.93
C VAL A 3 -19.37 12.69 -17.38
N GLY A 4 -18.64 13.63 -16.76
CA GLY A 4 -17.22 13.83 -17.03
C GLY A 4 -16.43 12.56 -16.69
N PRO A 5 -15.22 12.39 -17.24
CA PRO A 5 -14.41 11.21 -16.95
C PRO A 5 -14.23 11.15 -15.44
N LEU A 6 -14.63 10.03 -14.82
CA LEU A 6 -14.57 9.78 -13.37
C LEU A 6 -13.33 10.44 -12.80
N GLY A 7 -13.53 11.59 -12.17
CA GLY A 7 -12.43 12.44 -11.77
C GLY A 7 -11.84 11.91 -10.47
N ILE A 8 -10.72 12.50 -10.08
CA ILE A 8 -10.20 12.37 -8.72
C ILE A 8 -11.31 12.59 -7.64
N PRO A 9 -12.30 13.50 -7.80
CA PRO A 9 -13.38 13.68 -6.82
C PRO A 9 -14.26 12.45 -6.61
N GLU A 10 -14.73 11.78 -7.67
CA GLU A 10 -15.57 10.58 -7.54
C GLU A 10 -14.80 9.42 -6.88
N ILE A 11 -13.54 9.22 -7.27
CA ILE A 11 -12.68 8.19 -6.66
C ILE A 11 -12.48 8.49 -5.16
N ALA A 12 -12.27 9.76 -4.79
CA ALA A 12 -12.13 10.15 -3.39
C ALA A 12 -13.38 9.80 -2.56
N ILE A 13 -14.58 10.00 -3.10
CA ILE A 13 -15.84 9.63 -2.41
C ILE A 13 -15.92 8.12 -2.17
N ILE A 14 -15.58 7.31 -3.18
CA ILE A 14 -15.58 5.85 -3.05
C ILE A 14 -14.58 5.40 -1.99
N VAL A 15 -13.36 5.95 -2.02
CA VAL A 15 -12.33 5.67 -1.01
C VAL A 15 -12.83 6.04 0.38
N VAL A 16 -13.47 7.20 0.55
CA VAL A 16 -14.04 7.62 1.85
C VAL A 16 -15.07 6.60 2.35
N VAL A 17 -15.98 6.12 1.50
CA VAL A 17 -16.97 5.09 1.90
C VAL A 17 -16.29 3.78 2.32
N ILE A 18 -15.29 3.32 1.56
CA ILE A 18 -14.49 2.14 1.91
C ILE A 18 -13.77 2.36 3.25
N LEU A 19 -13.19 3.54 3.46
CA LEU A 19 -12.53 3.89 4.72
C LEU A 19 -13.49 3.96 5.91
N LEU A 20 -14.77 4.28 5.71
CA LEU A 20 -15.77 4.22 6.78
C LEU A 20 -16.11 2.77 7.16
N ILE A 21 -16.20 1.86 6.18
CA ILE A 21 -16.51 0.45 6.41
C ILE A 21 -15.32 -0.29 7.04
N PHE A 22 -14.14 -0.14 6.43
CA PHE A 22 -12.94 -0.86 6.86
C PHE A 22 -12.16 -0.12 7.95
N GLY A 23 -12.31 1.21 8.05
CA GLY A 23 -11.52 2.06 8.93
C GLY A 23 -10.20 2.52 8.30
N ALA A 24 -9.80 3.77 8.58
CA ALA A 24 -8.55 4.37 8.11
C ALA A 24 -7.28 3.59 8.50
N LYS A 25 -7.33 2.80 9.58
CA LYS A 25 -6.20 2.00 10.05
C LYS A 25 -6.00 0.69 9.29
N ARG A 26 -7.04 0.12 8.69
CA ARG A 26 -6.96 -1.18 7.98
C ARG A 26 -6.31 -1.07 6.61
N LEU A 27 -6.51 0.05 5.93
CA LEU A 27 -5.90 0.30 4.62
C LEU A 27 -4.35 0.22 4.62
N PRO A 28 -3.63 0.94 5.51
CA PRO A 28 -2.16 0.85 5.58
C PRO A 28 -1.66 -0.50 6.11
N GLU A 29 -2.43 -1.16 6.98
CA GLU A 29 -2.10 -2.50 7.49
C GLU A 29 -2.10 -3.55 6.37
N ILE A 30 -3.12 -3.54 5.51
CA ILE A 30 -3.21 -4.41 4.33
C ILE A 30 -2.17 -4.02 3.28
N GLY A 31 -1.94 -2.72 3.06
CA GLY A 31 -0.91 -2.24 2.14
C GLY A 31 0.51 -2.66 2.56
N THR A 32 0.80 -2.66 3.86
CA THR A 32 2.10 -3.10 4.39
C THR A 32 2.32 -4.60 4.21
N SER A 33 1.29 -5.43 4.46
CA SER A 33 1.39 -6.88 4.29
C SER A 33 1.45 -7.30 2.82
N MET A 34 0.63 -6.70 1.95
CA MET A 34 0.72 -6.88 0.49
C MET A 34 2.07 -6.37 -0.04
N GLY A 35 2.55 -5.21 0.40
CA GLY A 35 3.81 -4.64 -0.06
C GLY A 35 5.01 -5.54 0.24
N LYS A 36 5.05 -6.15 1.43
CA LYS A 36 6.05 -7.17 1.78
C LYS A 36 5.97 -8.38 0.86
N GLY A 37 4.76 -8.92 0.62
CA GLY A 37 4.55 -10.06 -0.27
C GLY A 37 4.94 -9.79 -1.72
N ILE A 38 4.55 -8.63 -2.27
CA ILE A 38 4.91 -8.20 -3.64
C ILE A 38 6.42 -8.03 -3.74
N ARG A 39 7.09 -7.50 -2.71
CA ARG A 39 8.54 -7.35 -2.71
C ARG A 39 9.25 -8.69 -2.69
N THR A 40 8.83 -9.63 -1.84
CA THR A 40 9.37 -11.00 -1.84
C THR A 40 9.14 -11.69 -3.19
N PHE A 41 7.97 -11.49 -3.80
CA PHE A 41 7.66 -12.00 -5.13
C PHE A 41 8.57 -11.38 -6.21
N LYS A 42 8.77 -10.05 -6.19
CA LYS A 42 9.71 -9.35 -7.10
C LYS A 42 11.13 -9.90 -6.96
N THR A 43 11.63 -10.03 -5.72
CA THR A 43 12.98 -10.56 -5.44
C THR A 43 13.15 -11.99 -5.94
N ALA A 44 12.13 -12.85 -5.77
CA ALA A 44 12.17 -14.22 -6.26
C ALA A 44 12.18 -14.31 -7.80
N LEU A 45 11.53 -13.37 -8.48
CA LEU A 45 11.50 -13.31 -9.95
C LEU A 45 12.77 -12.70 -10.56
N MET A 46 13.41 -11.75 -9.89
CA MET A 46 14.54 -10.98 -10.44
C MET A 46 15.91 -11.59 -10.11
N GLY A 47 15.97 -12.61 -9.25
CA GLY A 47 17.24 -13.21 -8.83
C GLY A 47 17.98 -12.33 -7.82
N ASP A 48 18.92 -12.93 -7.09
CA ASP A 48 19.55 -12.42 -5.86
C ASP A 48 20.31 -11.07 -5.97
N ASP A 49 20.39 -10.47 -7.16
CA ASP A 49 21.26 -9.32 -7.45
C ASP A 49 20.67 -7.95 -7.02
N GLU A 50 19.42 -7.88 -6.54
CA GLU A 50 18.78 -6.63 -6.06
C GLU A 50 18.40 -6.65 -4.56
N LYS A 51 19.21 -7.29 -3.72
CA LYS A 51 19.02 -7.28 -2.27
C LYS A 51 19.84 -6.14 -1.67
N ASP A 52 19.19 -5.09 -1.12
CA ASP A 52 19.60 -4.50 0.18
C ASP A 52 18.85 -3.22 0.63
N GLU A 53 18.02 -2.57 -0.19
CA GLU A 53 17.64 -1.18 0.17
C GLU A 53 16.48 -1.02 1.16
N ALA A 54 15.49 -1.92 1.22
CA ALA A 54 14.19 -1.56 1.83
C ALA A 54 13.83 -2.25 3.17
N VAL A 55 14.77 -2.85 3.91
CA VAL A 55 14.48 -3.42 5.27
C VAL A 55 14.82 -2.44 6.41
N ARG A 56 15.50 -1.33 6.15
CA ARG A 56 15.98 -0.42 7.21
C ARG A 56 14.97 0.66 7.64
N GLY A 57 13.70 0.29 7.75
CA GLY A 57 12.62 1.18 8.13
C GLY A 57 12.01 0.82 9.50
N LYS A 58 12.71 1.21 10.58
CA LYS A 58 12.12 1.63 11.86
C LYS A 58 11.60 0.52 12.81
N ASP A 59 12.54 -0.22 13.40
CA ASP A 59 12.41 -0.77 14.76
C ASP A 59 13.46 -0.07 15.64
N ASP A 60 13.16 1.15 16.08
CA ASP A 60 13.88 1.80 17.18
C ASP A 60 13.13 1.51 18.48
N SER A 61 13.65 0.61 19.32
CA SER A 61 13.49 0.64 20.78
C SER A 61 14.47 -0.33 21.45
N ASN A 62 15.74 0.09 21.50
CA ASN A 62 16.67 -0.31 22.56
C ASN A 62 17.19 0.97 23.23
N SER A 63 16.39 1.51 24.16
CA SER A 63 16.76 2.21 25.41
C SER A 63 15.51 2.82 26.03
#